data_AF-A0A958EQ68-F1
#
_entry.id   AF-A0A958EQ68-F1
#
_cell.length_a   1.000
_cell.length_b   1.000
_cell.length_c   1.000
_cell.angle_alpha   90.00
_cell.angle_beta   90.00
_cell.angle_gamma   90.00
#
_symmetry.space_group_name_H-M   'P 1'
#
loop_
_entity.id
_entity.type
_entity.pdbx_description
1 polymer ?
#
loop_
_entity_poly.entity_id
_entity_poly.type
_entity_poly.pdbx_seq_one_letter_code
_entity_poly.pdbx_strand_id
1 'polypeptide(L)'
;GFYKGFKDLFADFKYTHGKELSLNKLKKRYDQLSYEYGYPVDIPASIILLNAQDQIFMAQPDLAKELIDAYEQQHGKTNQSGRLQFQLADLIANPPTETRSEILNSPQPEAKQMQPFLGDWQGKVQDHFPYEVVVHLTTGNSGFTGWIKIGRPDGQEGEETKLIYIRRIDETTIEFGYENLKRPFSALNAFRAQIRNGEMTGETSFIGIKVPPAMAGNDFSRTFKLKRINSN
;
A
#
# COMPACT_ATOMS: atom_id res chain seq x y z
N GLY A 1 18.04 30.29 -2.93
CA GLY A 1 16.91 31.03 -3.52
C GLY A 1 16.31 30.31 -4.71
N PHE A 2 17.07 30.19 -5.81
CA PHE A 2 16.57 29.72 -7.11
C PHE A 2 16.04 28.27 -7.14
N TYR A 3 16.78 27.31 -6.57
CA TYR A 3 16.38 25.89 -6.54
C TYR A 3 15.02 25.66 -5.85
N LYS A 4 14.77 26.35 -4.74
CA LYS A 4 13.48 26.26 -4.03
C LYS A 4 12.35 26.88 -4.85
N GLY A 5 12.57 28.04 -5.45
CA GLY A 5 11.59 28.69 -6.33
C GLY A 5 11.17 27.83 -7.52
N PHE A 6 12.11 27.13 -8.17
CA PHE A 6 11.79 26.18 -9.25
C PHE A 6 11.01 24.97 -8.74
N LYS A 7 11.39 24.44 -7.57
CA LYS A 7 10.67 23.31 -6.97
C LYS A 7 9.24 23.68 -6.61
N ASP A 8 9.03 24.89 -6.09
CA ASP A 8 7.71 25.40 -5.72
C ASP A 8 6.87 25.69 -6.98
N LEU A 9 7.48 26.27 -8.04
CA LEU A 9 6.81 26.56 -9.31
C LEU A 9 6.33 25.30 -10.04
N PHE A 10 7.12 24.22 -10.01
CA PHE A 10 6.78 22.96 -10.67
C PHE A 10 6.25 21.90 -9.68
N ALA A 11 5.87 22.30 -8.47
CA ALA A 11 5.37 21.38 -7.45
C ALA A 11 4.12 20.64 -7.94
N ASP A 12 3.30 21.29 -8.78
CA ASP A 12 2.08 20.74 -9.35
C ASP A 12 2.28 19.59 -10.33
N PHE A 13 3.47 19.53 -10.96
CA PHE A 13 3.88 18.48 -11.88
C PHE A 13 4.53 17.30 -11.17
N LYS A 14 4.83 17.46 -9.87
CA LYS A 14 5.34 16.36 -9.07
C LYS A 14 4.22 15.33 -8.96
N TYR A 15 4.48 14.12 -9.42
CA TYR A 15 3.58 13.00 -9.24
C TYR A 15 3.15 12.89 -7.78
N THR A 16 1.89 13.23 -7.48
CA THR A 16 1.27 13.01 -6.18
C THR A 16 0.90 11.54 -6.07
N HIS A 17 1.92 10.76 -5.72
CA HIS A 17 1.88 9.34 -5.41
C HIS A 17 0.54 8.87 -4.83
N GLY A 18 -0.10 7.89 -5.47
CA GLY A 18 -1.31 7.22 -4.98
C GLY A 18 -2.63 7.99 -5.12
N LYS A 19 -2.64 9.27 -5.53
CA LYS A 19 -3.88 10.06 -5.60
C LYS A 19 -4.54 10.09 -6.98
N GLU A 20 -3.76 10.01 -8.05
CA GLU A 20 -4.24 10.22 -9.44
C GLU A 20 -4.13 8.96 -10.29
N LEU A 21 -4.69 7.88 -9.77
CA LEU A 21 -4.47 6.52 -10.24
C LEU A 21 -5.18 6.17 -11.59
N SER A 22 -6.22 6.90 -11.99
CA SER A 22 -6.98 6.64 -13.23
C SER A 22 -6.73 7.71 -14.30
N LEU A 23 -6.87 7.38 -15.58
CA LEU A 23 -6.71 8.33 -16.69
C LEU A 23 -7.64 9.56 -16.55
N ASN A 24 -8.90 9.37 -16.14
CA ASN A 24 -9.85 10.46 -15.94
C ASN A 24 -9.35 11.48 -14.89
N LYS A 25 -8.88 10.99 -13.72
CA LYS A 25 -8.28 11.86 -12.69
C LYS A 25 -7.06 12.62 -13.20
N LEU A 26 -6.19 11.97 -13.98
CA LEU A 26 -5.04 12.63 -14.60
C LEU A 26 -5.49 13.71 -15.57
N LYS A 27 -6.41 13.41 -16.49
CA LYS A 27 -6.97 14.40 -17.43
C LYS A 27 -7.53 15.61 -16.69
N LYS A 28 -8.40 15.40 -15.70
CA LYS A 28 -8.97 16.48 -14.90
C LYS A 28 -7.91 17.35 -14.22
N ARG A 29 -6.84 16.75 -13.68
CA ARG A 29 -5.72 17.49 -13.06
C ARG A 29 -5.01 18.36 -14.08
N TYR A 30 -4.66 17.80 -15.23
CA TYR A 30 -3.90 18.51 -16.26
C TYR A 30 -4.74 19.55 -17.04
N ASP A 31 -6.05 19.33 -17.15
CA ASP A 31 -7.01 20.32 -17.63
C ASP A 31 -7.06 21.53 -16.66
N GLN A 32 -7.08 21.27 -15.35
CA GLN A 32 -7.02 22.34 -14.33
C GLN A 32 -5.70 23.12 -14.41
N LEU A 33 -4.56 22.43 -14.57
CA LEU A 33 -3.27 23.10 -14.74
C LEU A 33 -3.23 23.93 -16.03
N SER A 34 -3.83 23.43 -17.11
CA SER A 34 -3.95 24.19 -18.36
C SER A 34 -4.74 25.48 -18.17
N TYR A 35 -5.82 25.43 -17.40
CA TYR A 35 -6.62 26.60 -17.03
C TYR A 35 -5.84 27.59 -16.15
N GLU A 36 -5.17 27.11 -15.11
CA GLU A 36 -4.42 27.95 -14.15
C GLU A 36 -3.22 28.65 -14.80
N TYR A 37 -2.50 27.96 -15.69
CA TYR A 37 -1.33 28.50 -16.37
C TYR A 37 -1.65 29.29 -17.65
N GLY A 38 -2.88 29.18 -18.17
CA GLY A 38 -3.31 29.88 -19.38
C GLY A 38 -2.71 29.35 -20.69
N TYR A 39 -2.16 28.12 -20.68
CA TYR A 39 -1.66 27.43 -21.86
C TYR A 39 -1.89 25.90 -21.74
N PRO A 40 -1.94 25.15 -22.86
CA PRO A 40 -2.14 23.70 -22.81
C PRO A 40 -1.02 22.98 -22.06
N VAL A 41 -1.39 22.15 -21.08
CA VAL A 41 -0.47 21.31 -20.31
C VAL A 41 -0.83 19.84 -20.51
N ASP A 42 -0.01 19.13 -21.27
CA ASP A 42 -0.18 17.70 -21.49
C ASP A 42 0.24 16.87 -20.28
N ILE A 43 -0.38 15.68 -20.11
CA ILE A 43 0.04 14.70 -19.12
C ILE A 43 1.41 14.14 -19.56
N PRO A 44 2.47 14.21 -18.72
CA PRO A 44 3.76 13.67 -19.07
C PRO A 44 3.71 12.16 -19.25
N ALA A 45 4.36 11.68 -20.32
CA ALA A 45 4.59 10.27 -20.63
C ALA A 45 4.94 9.41 -19.39
N SER A 46 5.88 9.89 -18.57
CA SER A 46 6.33 9.20 -17.37
C SER A 46 5.21 9.03 -16.33
N ILE A 47 4.31 10.00 -16.20
CA ILE A 47 3.18 9.94 -15.26
C ILE A 47 2.19 8.87 -15.72
N ILE A 48 1.86 8.80 -17.01
CA ILE A 48 0.93 7.79 -17.53
C ILE A 48 1.49 6.38 -17.30
N LEU A 49 2.76 6.15 -17.68
CA LEU A 49 3.42 4.84 -17.51
C LEU A 49 3.56 4.43 -16.04
N LEU A 50 3.87 5.39 -15.17
CA LEU A 50 3.97 5.13 -13.73
C LEU A 50 2.61 4.76 -13.12
N ASN A 51 1.52 5.45 -13.50
CA ASN A 51 0.19 5.07 -13.04
C ASN A 51 -0.24 3.72 -13.62
N ALA A 52 0.07 3.42 -14.89
CA ALA A 52 -0.22 2.12 -15.48
C ALA A 52 0.48 1.00 -14.70
N GLN A 53 1.74 1.20 -14.34
CA GLN A 53 2.47 0.25 -13.50
C GLN A 53 1.84 0.09 -12.11
N ASP A 54 1.47 1.18 -11.45
CA ASP A 54 0.80 1.13 -10.14
C ASP A 54 -0.57 0.40 -10.26
N GLN A 55 -1.32 0.56 -11.35
CA GLN A 55 -2.57 -0.20 -11.61
C GLN A 55 -2.33 -1.70 -11.78
N ILE A 56 -1.26 -2.10 -12.46
CA ILE A 56 -0.88 -3.51 -12.57
C ILE A 56 -0.58 -4.07 -11.17
N PHE A 57 0.14 -3.33 -10.35
CA PHE A 57 0.43 -3.76 -8.97
C PHE A 57 -0.84 -3.89 -8.15
N MET A 58 -1.78 -2.94 -8.24
CA MET A 58 -3.07 -3.01 -7.54
C MET A 58 -4.06 -4.03 -8.13
N ALA A 59 -3.64 -4.83 -9.11
CA ALA A 59 -4.48 -5.81 -9.80
C ALA A 59 -5.74 -5.19 -10.44
N GLN A 60 -5.59 -4.03 -11.09
CA GLN A 60 -6.64 -3.30 -11.79
C GLN A 60 -6.41 -3.34 -13.31
N PRO A 61 -6.71 -4.46 -13.99
CA PRO A 61 -6.32 -4.68 -15.37
C PRO A 61 -6.94 -3.67 -16.35
N ASP A 62 -8.21 -3.28 -16.13
CA ASP A 62 -8.91 -2.35 -17.02
C ASP A 62 -8.30 -0.94 -16.97
N LEU A 63 -8.00 -0.44 -15.77
CA LEU A 63 -7.37 0.87 -15.59
C LEU A 63 -5.92 0.86 -16.09
N ALA A 64 -5.19 -0.23 -15.88
CA ALA A 64 -3.85 -0.40 -16.44
C ALA A 64 -3.89 -0.36 -17.97
N LYS A 65 -4.83 -1.10 -18.58
CA LYS A 65 -5.03 -1.11 -20.03
C LYS A 65 -5.36 0.28 -20.57
N GLU A 66 -6.31 0.98 -19.95
CA GLU A 66 -6.70 2.33 -20.36
C GLU A 66 -5.51 3.29 -20.39
N LEU A 67 -4.66 3.26 -19.37
CA LEU A 67 -3.47 4.10 -19.28
C LEU A 67 -2.40 3.73 -20.32
N ILE A 68 -2.17 2.43 -20.56
CA ILE A 68 -1.23 1.97 -21.59
C ILE A 68 -1.72 2.38 -22.98
N ASP A 69 -3.00 2.19 -23.29
CA ASP A 69 -3.58 2.56 -24.58
C ASP A 69 -3.49 4.07 -24.81
N ALA A 70 -3.81 4.88 -23.78
CA ALA A 70 -3.69 6.34 -23.85
C ALA A 70 -2.25 6.80 -24.07
N TYR A 71 -1.28 6.15 -23.40
CA TYR A 71 0.13 6.41 -23.62
C TYR A 71 0.53 6.11 -25.07
N GLU A 72 0.17 4.93 -25.59
CA GLU A 72 0.55 4.52 -26.95
C GLU A 72 -0.12 5.40 -28.01
N GLN A 73 -1.32 5.90 -27.75
CA GLN A 73 -2.01 6.86 -28.62
C GLN A 73 -1.28 8.21 -28.68
N GLN A 74 -0.80 8.72 -27.54
CA GLN A 74 -0.18 10.05 -27.47
C GLN A 74 1.31 10.05 -27.84
N HIS A 75 2.03 8.96 -27.51
CA HIS A 75 3.49 8.91 -27.59
C HIS A 75 4.03 7.77 -28.48
N GLY A 76 3.15 6.93 -29.02
CA GLY A 76 3.53 5.74 -29.78
C GLY A 76 3.97 4.57 -28.89
N LYS A 77 4.15 3.40 -29.52
CA LYS A 77 4.61 2.19 -28.84
C LYS A 77 6.09 2.31 -28.47
N THR A 78 6.44 1.88 -27.26
CA THR A 78 7.83 1.88 -26.77
C THR A 78 8.18 0.56 -26.09
N ASN A 79 9.46 0.30 -25.85
CA ASN A 79 9.90 -0.85 -25.06
C ASN A 79 9.27 -0.85 -23.65
N GLN A 80 9.04 0.32 -23.07
CA GLN A 80 8.42 0.44 -21.75
C GLN A 80 6.92 0.10 -21.78
N SER A 81 6.16 0.61 -22.76
CA SER A 81 4.74 0.25 -22.89
C SER A 81 4.55 -1.24 -23.23
N GLY A 82 5.41 -1.81 -24.08
CA GLY A 82 5.41 -3.24 -24.37
C GLY A 82 5.70 -4.12 -23.14
N ARG A 83 6.62 -3.69 -22.26
CA ARG A 83 6.86 -4.37 -20.97
C ARG A 83 5.62 -4.33 -20.06
N LEU A 84 4.93 -3.19 -19.99
CA LEU A 84 3.70 -3.08 -19.20
C LEU A 84 2.57 -3.93 -19.79
N GLN A 85 2.44 -4.03 -21.11
CA GLN A 85 1.47 -4.94 -21.75
C GLN A 85 1.75 -6.41 -21.39
N PHE A 86 3.02 -6.82 -21.38
CA PHE A 86 3.39 -8.16 -20.94
C PHE A 86 3.05 -8.41 -19.46
N GLN A 87 3.35 -7.44 -18.58
CA GLN A 87 2.99 -7.53 -17.17
C GLN A 87 1.47 -7.54 -16.94
N LEU A 88 0.71 -6.77 -17.72
CA LEU A 88 -0.75 -6.78 -17.70
C LEU A 88 -1.30 -8.15 -18.14
N ALA A 89 -0.74 -8.74 -19.20
CA ALA A 89 -1.13 -10.08 -19.63
C ALA A 89 -0.83 -11.14 -18.55
N ASP A 90 0.33 -11.08 -17.88
CA ASP A 90 0.62 -11.95 -16.74
C ASP A 90 -0.36 -11.74 -15.58
N LEU A 91 -0.70 -10.50 -15.25
CA LEU A 91 -1.69 -10.21 -14.22
C LEU A 91 -3.06 -10.83 -14.55
N ILE A 92 -3.52 -10.73 -15.80
CA ILE A 92 -4.81 -11.28 -16.24
C ILE A 92 -4.77 -12.81 -16.18
N ALA A 93 -3.66 -13.43 -16.59
CA ALA A 93 -3.49 -14.88 -16.53
C ALA A 93 -3.34 -15.40 -15.10
N ASN A 94 -2.69 -14.63 -14.23
CA ASN A 94 -2.28 -15.01 -12.89
C ASN A 94 -2.64 -13.90 -11.88
N PRO A 95 -3.94 -13.64 -11.64
CA PRO A 95 -4.38 -12.63 -10.69
C PRO A 95 -3.94 -12.98 -9.26
N PRO A 96 -3.82 -11.99 -8.35
CA PRO A 96 -3.59 -12.29 -6.94
C PRO A 96 -4.75 -13.11 -6.36
N THR A 97 -4.46 -13.93 -5.35
CA THR A 97 -5.49 -14.75 -4.68
C THR A 97 -6.57 -13.90 -4.02
N GLU A 98 -6.19 -12.74 -3.49
CA GLU A 98 -7.11 -11.76 -2.92
C GLU A 98 -6.70 -10.35 -3.39
N THR A 99 -7.68 -9.56 -3.77
CA THR A 99 -7.53 -8.16 -4.13
C THR A 99 -7.59 -7.27 -2.89
N ARG A 100 -7.00 -6.07 -2.99
CA ARG A 100 -7.14 -5.04 -1.94
C ARG A 100 -8.60 -4.77 -1.57
N SER A 101 -9.49 -4.74 -2.56
CA SER A 101 -10.92 -4.47 -2.33
C SER A 101 -11.57 -5.57 -1.50
N GLU A 102 -11.30 -6.84 -1.81
CA GLU A 102 -11.83 -7.98 -1.05
C GLU A 102 -11.33 -7.97 0.40
N ILE A 103 -10.05 -7.64 0.62
CA ILE A 103 -9.47 -7.56 1.97
C ILE A 103 -10.12 -6.44 2.78
N LEU A 104 -10.26 -5.24 2.21
CA LEU A 104 -10.87 -4.10 2.91
C LEU A 104 -12.37 -4.28 3.19
N ASN A 105 -13.06 -5.06 2.35
CA ASN A 105 -14.47 -5.39 2.53
C ASN A 105 -14.71 -6.72 3.26
N SER A 106 -13.65 -7.36 3.78
CA SER A 106 -13.77 -8.60 4.54
C SER A 106 -14.60 -8.36 5.81
N PRO A 107 -15.43 -9.34 6.23
CA PRO A 107 -16.22 -9.22 7.46
C PRO A 107 -15.34 -8.90 8.67
N GLN A 108 -15.74 -7.88 9.43
CA GLN A 108 -15.06 -7.53 10.66
C GLN A 108 -15.32 -8.60 11.73
N PRO A 109 -14.30 -9.00 12.51
CA PRO A 109 -14.47 -9.97 13.58
C PRO A 109 -15.32 -9.39 14.72
N GLU A 110 -16.09 -10.24 15.39
CA GLU A 110 -16.89 -9.83 16.54
C GLU A 110 -16.00 -9.48 17.74
N ALA A 111 -16.46 -8.55 18.60
CA ALA A 111 -15.71 -8.13 19.78
C ALA A 111 -15.30 -9.30 20.70
N LYS A 112 -16.17 -10.31 20.84
CA LYS A 112 -15.87 -11.53 21.64
C LYS A 112 -14.73 -12.35 21.05
N GLN A 113 -14.66 -12.43 19.72
CA GLN A 113 -13.62 -13.18 19.01
C GLN A 113 -12.25 -12.50 19.09
N MET A 114 -12.26 -11.17 19.28
CA MET A 114 -11.05 -10.35 19.34
C MET A 114 -10.43 -10.25 20.74
N GLN A 115 -11.14 -10.66 21.80
CA GLN A 115 -10.68 -10.55 23.19
C GLN A 115 -9.23 -11.02 23.43
N PRO A 116 -8.77 -12.16 22.87
CA PRO A 116 -7.38 -12.61 23.07
C PRO A 116 -6.33 -11.66 22.49
N PHE A 117 -6.71 -10.83 21.51
CA PHE A 117 -5.80 -9.98 20.76
C PHE A 117 -5.77 -8.53 21.26
N LEU A 118 -6.76 -8.10 22.05
CA LEU A 118 -6.86 -6.72 22.53
C LEU A 118 -5.70 -6.35 23.47
N GLY A 119 -5.32 -5.07 23.42
CA GLY A 119 -4.27 -4.48 24.24
C GLY A 119 -3.10 -3.93 23.42
N ASP A 120 -2.04 -3.60 24.14
CA ASP A 120 -0.80 -3.06 23.55
C ASP A 120 0.24 -4.16 23.42
N TRP A 121 0.84 -4.24 22.24
CA TRP A 121 1.87 -5.21 21.90
C TRP A 121 3.13 -4.48 21.44
N GLN A 122 4.29 -4.86 21.97
CA GLN A 122 5.57 -4.25 21.59
C GLN A 122 6.63 -5.32 21.32
N GLY A 123 7.44 -5.10 20.29
CA GLY A 123 8.56 -5.96 19.99
C GLY A 123 9.31 -5.53 18.73
N LYS A 124 9.83 -6.49 17.98
CA LYS A 124 10.67 -6.22 16.80
C LYS A 124 10.24 -7.03 15.60
N VAL A 125 10.36 -6.42 14.43
CA VAL A 125 10.38 -7.13 13.14
C VAL A 125 11.82 -7.47 12.81
N GLN A 126 12.06 -8.73 12.46
CA GLN A 126 13.35 -9.23 12.03
C GLN A 126 13.54 -8.87 10.55
N ASP A 127 14.48 -7.98 10.29
CA ASP A 127 14.92 -7.58 8.95
C ASP A 127 16.44 -7.34 9.02
N HIS A 128 17.07 -7.04 7.89
CA HIS A 128 18.48 -6.62 7.81
C HIS A 128 18.78 -5.47 8.78
N PHE A 129 17.80 -4.60 9.00
CA PHE A 129 17.80 -3.55 10.02
C PHE A 129 16.56 -3.74 10.90
N PRO A 130 16.66 -4.48 12.02
CA PRO A 130 15.50 -4.75 12.85
C PRO A 130 14.95 -3.45 13.43
N TYR A 131 13.64 -3.28 13.37
CA TYR A 131 12.95 -2.09 13.85
C TYR A 131 11.91 -2.45 14.89
N GLU A 132 11.71 -1.53 15.83
CA GLU A 132 10.70 -1.69 16.88
C GLU A 132 9.30 -1.49 16.32
N VAL A 133 8.35 -2.25 16.84
CA VAL A 133 6.95 -2.16 16.47
C VAL A 133 6.11 -2.12 17.73
N VAL A 134 5.18 -1.17 17.79
CA VAL A 134 4.13 -1.10 18.79
C VAL A 134 2.79 -1.19 18.06
N VAL A 135 1.93 -2.11 18.50
CA VAL A 135 0.61 -2.35 17.94
C VAL A 135 -0.41 -2.18 19.06
N HIS A 136 -1.41 -1.34 18.84
CA HIS A 136 -2.55 -1.16 19.74
C HIS A 136 -3.81 -1.70 19.07
N LEU A 137 -4.48 -2.64 19.75
CA LEU A 137 -5.70 -3.27 19.27
C LEU A 137 -6.84 -3.07 20.27
N THR A 138 -7.96 -2.52 19.81
CA THR A 138 -9.12 -2.21 20.65
C THR A 138 -10.45 -2.42 19.90
N THR A 139 -11.55 -2.47 20.64
CA THR A 139 -12.91 -2.53 20.09
C THR A 139 -13.63 -1.21 20.33
N GLY A 140 -14.29 -0.68 19.31
CA GLY A 140 -15.20 0.45 19.39
C GLY A 140 -16.63 0.07 19.02
N ASN A 141 -17.53 1.06 19.03
CA ASN A 141 -18.96 0.88 18.75
C ASN A 141 -19.24 0.34 17.34
N SER A 142 -18.34 0.58 16.39
CA SER A 142 -18.45 0.16 14.99
C SER A 142 -17.62 -1.08 14.66
N GLY A 143 -17.18 -1.84 15.67
CA GLY A 143 -16.28 -2.98 15.50
C GLY A 143 -14.85 -2.66 15.91
N PHE A 144 -13.88 -3.29 15.25
CA PHE A 144 -12.49 -3.19 15.63
C PHE A 144 -11.82 -1.89 15.19
N THR A 145 -10.88 -1.40 16.01
CA THR A 145 -9.98 -0.30 15.63
C THR A 145 -8.58 -0.55 16.18
N GLY A 146 -7.56 0.07 15.59
CA GLY A 146 -6.22 0.01 16.12
C GLY A 146 -5.24 0.90 15.37
N TRP A 147 -4.03 0.96 15.88
CA TRP A 147 -2.92 1.67 15.26
C TRP A 147 -1.62 0.88 15.43
N ILE A 148 -0.65 1.20 14.58
CA ILE A 148 0.69 0.66 14.62
C ILE A 148 1.71 1.81 14.56
N LYS A 149 2.76 1.71 15.38
CA LYS A 149 3.97 2.54 15.29
C LYS A 149 5.14 1.67 14.86
N ILE A 150 5.93 2.16 13.92
CA ILE A 150 7.13 1.48 13.43
C ILE A 150 8.32 2.38 13.70
N GLY A 151 9.18 1.97 14.63
CA GLY A 151 10.39 2.70 15.02
C GLY A 151 11.32 2.93 13.84
N ARG A 152 11.99 4.08 13.84
CA ARG A 152 12.96 4.44 12.79
C ARG A 152 14.33 3.83 13.10
N PRO A 153 15.16 3.54 12.08
CA PRO A 153 16.51 3.01 12.28
C PRO A 153 17.44 3.91 13.12
N ASP A 154 17.13 5.20 13.23
CA ASP A 154 17.87 6.19 14.02
C ASP A 154 17.44 6.23 15.50
N GLY A 155 16.55 5.34 15.93
CA GLY A 155 16.02 5.27 17.30
C GLY A 155 14.88 6.24 17.59
N GLN A 156 14.42 7.03 16.61
CA GLN A 156 13.24 7.87 16.77
C GLN A 156 11.95 7.04 16.71
N GLU A 157 10.94 7.49 17.45
CA GLU A 157 9.60 6.92 17.37
C GLU A 157 9.00 7.12 15.97
N GLY A 158 8.33 6.07 15.49
CA GLY A 158 7.51 6.14 14.29
C GLY A 158 6.23 6.93 14.50
N GLU A 159 5.66 7.41 13.40
CA GLU A 159 4.32 8.00 13.41
C GLU A 159 3.25 6.90 13.58
N GLU A 160 2.16 7.25 14.28
CA GLU A 160 0.99 6.38 14.40
C GLU A 160 0.32 6.22 13.04
N THR A 161 0.24 4.98 12.59
CA THR A 161 -0.50 4.63 11.38
C THR A 161 -1.75 3.86 11.78
N LYS A 162 -2.92 4.38 11.39
CA LYS A 162 -4.20 3.72 11.64
C LYS A 162 -4.27 2.38 10.88
N LEU A 163 -4.71 1.33 11.56
CA LEU A 163 -5.04 0.07 10.88
C LEU A 163 -6.31 0.26 10.06
N ILE A 164 -6.28 -0.20 8.81
CA ILE A 164 -7.39 -0.02 7.87
C ILE A 164 -8.20 -1.29 7.67
N TYR A 165 -7.69 -2.43 8.14
CA TYR A 165 -8.44 -3.67 8.24
C TYR A 165 -7.89 -4.55 9.35
N ILE A 166 -8.76 -5.44 9.83
CA ILE A 166 -8.41 -6.63 10.58
C ILE A 166 -9.37 -7.75 10.15
N ARG A 167 -8.87 -8.98 10.19
CA ARG A 167 -9.68 -10.18 10.05
C ARG A 167 -9.16 -11.26 10.96
N ARG A 168 -10.07 -12.09 11.45
CA ARG A 168 -9.73 -13.30 12.20
C ARG A 168 -9.56 -14.44 11.20
N ILE A 169 -8.43 -15.14 11.28
CA ILE A 169 -8.16 -16.31 10.46
C ILE A 169 -8.60 -17.57 11.21
N ASP A 170 -8.25 -17.68 12.49
CA ASP A 170 -8.66 -18.79 13.36
C ASP A 170 -8.69 -18.34 14.84
N GLU A 171 -8.74 -19.27 15.78
CA GLU A 171 -8.82 -18.96 17.21
C GLU A 171 -7.60 -18.24 17.78
N THR A 172 -6.43 -18.49 17.18
CA THR A 172 -5.15 -17.95 17.63
C THR A 172 -4.54 -16.97 16.64
N THR A 173 -5.08 -16.88 15.42
CA THR A 173 -4.50 -16.12 14.32
C THR A 173 -5.40 -14.99 13.85
N ILE A 174 -4.83 -13.79 13.75
CA ILE A 174 -5.43 -12.62 13.09
C ILE A 174 -4.54 -12.13 11.95
N GLU A 175 -5.13 -11.41 11.02
CA GLU A 175 -4.39 -10.62 10.04
C GLU A 175 -4.89 -9.18 10.11
N PHE A 176 -3.98 -8.23 10.23
CA PHE A 176 -4.30 -6.80 10.26
C PHE A 176 -3.27 -6.02 9.46
N GLY A 177 -3.62 -4.82 9.05
CA GLY A 177 -2.66 -4.03 8.29
C GLY A 177 -3.08 -2.61 8.03
N TYR A 178 -2.18 -1.92 7.35
CA TYR A 178 -2.30 -0.51 6.99
C TYR A 178 -1.85 -0.27 5.56
N GLU A 179 -2.19 0.90 5.03
CA GLU A 179 -1.82 1.26 3.66
C GLU A 179 -0.32 1.55 3.54
N ASN A 180 0.33 0.94 2.56
CA ASN A 180 1.69 1.28 2.19
C ASN A 180 1.69 2.67 1.52
N LEU A 181 2.31 3.63 2.21
CA LEU A 181 2.51 5.00 1.71
C LEU A 181 3.72 5.10 0.77
N LYS A 182 4.39 3.98 0.48
CA LYS A 182 5.53 3.86 -0.44
C LYS A 182 5.15 2.95 -1.60
N ARG A 183 6.02 2.86 -2.61
CA ARG A 183 5.79 1.91 -3.71
C ARG A 183 6.01 0.46 -3.28
N PRO A 184 5.16 -0.48 -3.74
CA PRO A 184 3.94 -0.26 -4.54
C PRO A 184 2.84 0.45 -3.72
N PHE A 185 2.31 1.56 -4.26
CA PHE A 185 1.32 2.38 -3.55
C PHE A 185 0.02 1.61 -3.40
N SER A 186 -0.69 1.88 -2.30
CA SER A 186 -1.96 1.22 -1.95
C SER A 186 -1.87 -0.29 -1.72
N ALA A 187 -0.68 -0.89 -1.76
CA ALA A 187 -0.43 -2.19 -1.19
C ALA A 187 -0.76 -2.18 0.31
N LEU A 188 -1.22 -3.31 0.84
CA LEU A 188 -1.46 -3.45 2.26
C LEU A 188 -0.22 -4.03 2.92
N ASN A 189 0.34 -3.33 3.89
CA ASN A 189 1.32 -3.91 4.82
C ASN A 189 0.53 -4.77 5.81
N ALA A 190 0.48 -6.07 5.54
CA ALA A 190 -0.21 -7.05 6.37
C ALA A 190 0.71 -7.58 7.47
N PHE A 191 0.13 -7.85 8.62
CA PHE A 191 0.71 -8.58 9.75
C PHE A 191 -0.19 -9.78 9.98
N ARG A 192 0.27 -10.97 9.62
CA ARG A 192 -0.41 -12.22 9.97
C ARG A 192 0.18 -12.73 11.27
N ALA A 193 -0.60 -12.64 12.34
CA ALA A 193 -0.14 -12.76 13.70
C ALA A 193 -0.84 -13.91 14.43
N GLN A 194 -0.06 -14.79 15.05
CA GLN A 194 -0.55 -15.83 15.95
C GLN A 194 -0.23 -15.47 17.40
N ILE A 195 -1.18 -15.68 18.31
CA ILE A 195 -0.98 -15.52 19.75
C ILE A 195 -0.73 -16.88 20.40
N ARG A 196 0.35 -16.96 21.18
CA ARG A 196 0.66 -18.12 22.03
C ARG A 196 1.42 -17.67 23.28
N ASN A 197 1.01 -18.14 24.45
CA ASN A 197 1.70 -17.89 25.73
C ASN A 197 1.96 -16.40 26.03
N GLY A 198 1.02 -15.51 25.68
CA GLY A 198 1.17 -14.07 25.90
C GLY A 198 2.10 -13.35 24.91
N GLU A 199 2.55 -14.03 23.86
CA GLU A 199 3.35 -13.47 22.77
C GLU A 199 2.53 -13.46 21.48
N MET A 200 2.76 -12.44 20.64
CA MET A 200 2.21 -12.34 19.29
C MET A 200 3.38 -12.49 18.30
N THR A 201 3.37 -13.56 17.52
CA THR A 201 4.42 -13.87 16.54
C THR A 201 3.82 -14.06 15.16
N GLY A 202 4.57 -13.76 14.12
CA GLY A 202 4.07 -13.96 12.78
C GLY A 202 4.95 -13.38 11.69
N GLU A 203 4.32 -13.07 10.57
CA GLU A 203 4.97 -12.54 9.39
C GLU A 203 4.31 -11.26 8.90
N THR A 204 5.11 -10.33 8.38
CA THR A 204 4.62 -9.17 7.64
C THR A 204 4.75 -9.40 6.15
N SER A 205 3.79 -9.02 5.33
CA SER A 205 3.90 -9.12 3.87
C SER A 205 3.13 -8.02 3.15
N PHE A 206 3.37 -7.84 1.85
CA PHE A 206 2.49 -7.06 1.00
C PHE A 206 1.37 -7.94 0.44
N ILE A 207 0.12 -7.56 0.70
CA ILE A 207 -1.06 -8.27 0.17
C ILE A 207 -1.97 -7.33 -0.63
N GLY A 208 -2.92 -7.92 -1.34
CA GLY A 208 -3.88 -7.19 -2.19
C GLY A 208 -3.27 -6.65 -3.48
N ILE A 209 -2.07 -7.10 -3.83
CA ILE A 209 -1.30 -6.67 -5.00
C ILE A 209 -0.68 -7.85 -5.75
N LYS A 210 -0.35 -7.64 -7.02
CA LYS A 210 0.57 -8.50 -7.78
C LYS A 210 2.00 -7.99 -7.59
N VAL A 211 2.81 -8.72 -6.84
CA VAL A 211 4.24 -8.42 -6.71
C VAL A 211 4.93 -8.73 -8.04
N PRO A 212 5.58 -7.76 -8.69
CA PRO A 212 6.25 -8.02 -9.96
C PRO A 212 7.45 -8.97 -9.78
N PRO A 213 7.80 -9.79 -10.79
CA PRO A 213 8.93 -10.74 -10.69
C PRO A 213 10.27 -10.09 -10.30
N ALA A 214 10.52 -8.86 -10.77
CA ALA A 214 11.73 -8.11 -10.41
C ALA A 214 11.83 -7.76 -8.91
N MET A 215 10.70 -7.82 -8.20
CA MET A 215 10.61 -7.62 -6.76
C MET A 215 10.51 -8.95 -6.00
N ALA A 216 10.13 -10.06 -6.67
CA ALA A 216 9.90 -11.36 -6.04
C ALA A 216 11.15 -12.00 -5.42
N GLY A 217 12.35 -11.50 -5.73
CA GLY A 217 13.61 -11.92 -5.09
C GLY A 217 13.93 -11.21 -3.76
N ASN A 218 13.21 -10.14 -3.44
CA ASN A 218 13.26 -9.55 -2.10
C ASN A 218 12.20 -10.25 -1.28
N ASP A 219 12.62 -10.98 -0.24
CA ASP A 219 11.68 -11.56 0.71
C ASP A 219 10.93 -10.41 1.39
N PHE A 220 9.72 -10.13 0.91
CA PHE A 220 8.83 -9.17 1.54
C PHE A 220 8.21 -9.75 2.80
N SER A 221 8.37 -11.07 3.02
CA SER A 221 8.02 -11.66 4.29
C SER A 221 9.10 -11.34 5.33
N ARG A 222 8.66 -10.84 6.49
CA ARG A 222 9.54 -10.60 7.62
C ARG A 222 8.90 -11.17 8.86
N THR A 223 9.66 -11.92 9.64
CA THR A 223 9.14 -12.46 10.89
C THR A 223 9.12 -11.39 11.97
N PHE A 224 8.18 -11.46 12.89
CA PHE A 224 8.12 -10.55 14.02
C PHE A 224 7.74 -11.28 15.30
N LYS A 225 8.09 -10.66 16.43
CA LYS A 225 7.74 -11.13 17.75
C LYS A 225 7.43 -9.94 18.66
N LEU A 226 6.21 -9.88 19.18
CA LEU A 226 5.71 -8.87 20.08
C LEU A 226 5.31 -9.50 21.42
N LYS A 227 5.46 -8.75 22.51
CA LYS A 227 5.00 -9.08 23.85
C LYS A 227 3.93 -8.09 24.26
N ARG A 228 2.95 -8.55 25.03
CA ARG A 228 1.94 -7.65 25.60
C ARG A 228 2.60 -6.74 26.64
N ILE A 229 2.34 -5.43 26.55
CA ILE A 229 2.85 -4.44 27.50
C ILE A 229 1.75 -3.83 28.37
N ASN A 230 0.51 -3.78 27.87
CA ASN A 230 -0.68 -3.41 28.66
C ASN A 230 -1.84 -4.36 28.34
N SER A 231 -2.53 -4.81 29.39
CA SER A 231 -3.81 -5.52 29.29
C SER A 231 -4.92 -4.53 29.64
N ASN A 232 -5.75 -4.17 28.65
CA ASN A 232 -7.01 -3.50 28.93
C ASN A 232 -8.05 -4.50 29.47
#